data_AF-A0A251UC32-F1
#
_entry.id   AF-A0A251UC32-F1
#
_cell.length_a   1.000
_cell.length_b   1.000
_cell.length_c   1.000
_cell.angle_alpha   90.00
_cell.angle_beta   90.00
_cell.angle_gamma   90.00
#
_symmetry.space_group_name_H-M   'P 1'
#
loop_
_entity.id
_entity.type
_entity.pdbx_description
1 polymer ?
#
loop_
_entity_poly.entity_id
_entity_poly.type
_entity_poly.pdbx_seq_one_letter_code
_entity_poly.pdbx_strand_id
1 'polypeptide(L)' 'MECSVSMKGAAMRLVKAGFGVYGIDNQGHGKSDGIKGFISHFNDLVEDCSQFFTSICGKFYLVVLCL' A
#
# COMPACT_ATOMS: atom_id res chain seq x y z
N MET A 1 -4.58 6.34 9.47
CA MET A 1 -4.64 4.94 9.98
C MET A 1 -3.46 4.18 9.39
N GLU A 2 -2.85 3.24 10.11
CA GLU A 2 -1.76 2.42 9.56
C GLU A 2 -2.29 1.24 8.74
N CYS A 3 -1.71 1.01 7.56
CA CYS A 3 -2.19 -0.01 6.65
C CYS A 3 -2.07 -1.44 7.19
N SER A 4 -0.99 -1.69 7.93
CA SER A 4 -0.73 -3.00 8.54
C SER A 4 -1.78 -3.40 9.58
N VAL A 5 -2.52 -2.43 10.13
CA VAL A 5 -3.58 -2.65 11.13
C VAL A 5 -4.93 -2.80 10.44
N SER A 6 -5.27 -1.91 9.50
CA SER A 6 -6.56 -1.94 8.79
C SER A 6 -6.71 -3.19 7.92
N MET A 7 -5.63 -3.64 7.28
CA MET A 7 -5.69 -4.71 6.28
C MET A 7 -5.25 -6.08 6.79
N LYS A 8 -4.84 -6.20 8.05
CA LYS A 8 -4.26 -7.42 8.62
C LYS A 8 -5.08 -8.68 8.33
N GLY A 9 -6.40 -8.61 8.51
CA GLY A 9 -7.30 -9.74 8.32
C GLY A 9 -7.38 -10.22 6.87
N ALA A 10 -7.50 -9.28 5.93
CA ALA A 10 -7.54 -9.59 4.50
C ALA A 10 -6.18 -10.09 4.00
N ALA A 11 -5.09 -9.41 4.39
CA ALA A 11 -3.73 -9.79 4.06
C ALA A 11 -3.41 -11.22 4.52
N MET A 12 -3.78 -11.59 5.74
CA MET A 12 -3.59 -12.95 6.26
C MET A 12 -4.32 -14.02 5.43
N ARG A 13 -5.52 -13.73 4.91
CA ARG A 13 -6.27 -14.69 4.08
C ARG A 13 -5.59 -14.90 2.73
N LEU A 14 -5.11 -13.82 2.11
CA LEU A 14 -4.37 -13.87 0.84
C LEU A 14 -3.02 -14.59 0.99
N VAL A 15 -2.26 -14.27 2.05
CA VAL A 15 -1.01 -14.98 2.35
C VAL A 15 -1.25 -16.48 2.55
N LYS A 16 -2.30 -16.86 3.28
CA LYS A 16 -2.67 -18.27 3.45
C LYS A 16 -3.07 -18.97 2.15
N ALA A 17 -3.58 -18.23 1.18
CA ALA A 17 -3.92 -18.74 -0.15
C ALA A 17 -2.71 -18.77 -1.12
N GLY A 18 -1.50 -18.40 -0.65
CA GLY A 18 -0.27 -18.47 -1.43
C GLY A 18 0.12 -17.19 -2.17
N PHE A 19 -0.54 -16.06 -1.86
CA PHE A 19 -0.26 -14.77 -2.50
C PHE A 19 0.76 -13.95 -1.70
N GLY A 20 1.65 -13.25 -2.41
CA GLY A 20 2.44 -12.16 -1.83
C GLY A 20 1.55 -10.93 -1.65
N VAL A 21 1.53 -10.35 -0.45
CA VAL A 21 0.72 -9.19 -0.11
C VAL A 21 1.62 -8.04 0.30
N TYR A 22 1.45 -6.89 -0.35
CA TYR A 22 2.22 -5.67 -0.10
C TYR A 22 1.24 -4.50 0.04
N GLY A 23 1.51 -3.63 1.01
CA GLY A 23 0.78 -2.39 1.22
C GLY A 23 1.76 -1.28 1.57
N ILE A 24 1.43 -0.07 1.15
CA ILE A 24 2.18 1.15 1.48
C ILE A 24 1.24 2.11 2.19
N ASP A 25 1.79 2.89 3.11
CA ASP A 25 1.08 4.02 3.69
C ASP A 25 1.29 5.25 2.77
N ASN A 26 0.21 5.90 2.34
CA ASN A 26 0.30 7.11 1.53
C ASN A 26 0.82 8.30 2.36
N GLN A 27 1.27 9.38 1.69
CA GLN A 27 1.63 10.63 2.36
C GLN A 27 0.55 11.05 3.38
N GLY A 28 0.99 11.40 4.59
CA GLY A 28 0.09 11.79 5.68
C GLY A 28 -0.74 10.66 6.27
N HIS A 29 -0.50 9.40 5.88
CA HIS A 29 -1.19 8.21 6.40
C HIS A 29 -0.19 7.26 7.06
N GLY A 30 -0.71 6.43 7.98
CA GLY A 30 0.07 5.46 8.74
C GLY A 30 1.41 5.99 9.27
N LYS A 31 2.49 5.37 8.81
CA LYS A 31 3.88 5.71 9.17
C LYS A 31 4.59 6.61 8.16
N SER A 32 3.93 6.97 7.06
CA SER A 32 4.50 7.84 6.04
C SER A 32 4.44 9.30 6.47
N ASP A 33 5.46 10.05 6.06
CA ASP A 33 5.59 11.47 6.38
C ASP A 33 4.48 12.31 5.72
N GLY A 34 4.31 13.54 6.22
CA GLY A 34 3.33 14.49 5.73
C GLY A 34 2.33 14.95 6.80
N ILE A 35 1.47 15.88 6.40
CA ILE A 35 0.39 16.35 7.27
C ILE A 35 -0.65 15.24 7.38
N LYS A 36 -1.03 14.87 8.61
CA LYS A 36 -1.95 13.74 8.84
C LYS A 36 -3.26 13.92 8.08
N GLY A 37 -3.59 12.95 7.23
CA GLY A 37 -4.81 12.95 6.41
C GLY A 37 -4.79 13.93 5.24
N PHE A 38 -3.62 14.45 4.86
CA PHE A 38 -3.49 15.40 3.77
C PHE A 38 -2.48 14.92 2.73
N ILE A 39 -2.91 14.97 1.48
CA ILE A 39 -2.09 14.71 0.30
C ILE A 39 -2.05 16.01 -0.48
N SER A 40 -0.84 16.52 -0.74
CA SER A 40 -0.68 17.80 -1.43
C SER A 40 -1.24 17.74 -2.84
N HIS A 41 -0.83 16.75 -3.63
CA HIS A 41 -1.21 16.59 -5.03
C HIS A 41 -1.61 15.14 -5.29
N PHE A 42 -2.77 14.93 -5.91
CA PHE A 42 -3.26 13.57 -6.19
C PHE A 42 -2.33 12.77 -7.12
N ASN A 43 -1.63 13.46 -8.03
CA ASN A 43 -0.67 12.82 -8.93
C ASN A 43 0.49 12.15 -8.17
N ASP A 44 0.94 12.74 -7.06
CA ASP A 44 2.03 12.17 -6.25
C ASP A 44 1.61 10.82 -5.68
N LEU A 45 0.36 10.70 -5.20
CA LEU A 45 -0.20 9.42 -4.73
C LEU A 45 -0.22 8.37 -5.83
N VAL A 46 -0.66 8.74 -7.03
CA VAL A 46 -0.74 7.82 -8.18
C VAL A 46 0.65 7.36 -8.59
N GLU A 47 1.60 8.28 -8.66
CA GLU A 47 2.97 8.01 -9.06
C GLU A 47 3.68 7.12 -8.03
N ASP A 48 3.57 7.43 -6.73
CA ASP A 48 4.14 6.63 -5.64
C ASP A 48 3.63 5.17 -5.68
N CYS A 49 2.31 5.00 -5.86
CA CYS A 49 1.71 3.68 -6.00
C CYS A 49 2.25 2.98 -7.27
N SER A 50 2.23 3.67 -8.41
CA SER A 50 2.68 3.12 -9.69
C SER A 50 4.13 2.65 -9.62
N GLN A 51 5.03 3.47 -9.08
CA GLN A 51 6.45 3.16 -8.94
C GLN A 51 6.68 1.98 -7.99
N PHE A 52 6.06 1.99 -6.81
CA PHE A 52 6.20 0.90 -5.84
C PHE A 52 5.70 -0.43 -6.42
N PHE A 53 4.48 -0.44 -6.97
CA PHE A 53 3.88 -1.67 -7.49
C PHE A 53 4.60 -2.15 -8.75
N THR A 54 5.07 -1.25 -9.62
CA THR A 54 5.87 -1.63 -10.80
C THR A 54 7.22 -2.23 -10.40
N SER A 55 7.88 -1.68 -9.37
CA SER A 55 9.15 -2.20 -8.84
C SER A 55 9.04 -3.65 -8.36
N ILE A 56 7.90 -4.02 -7.76
CA ILE A 56 7.66 -5.39 -7.27
C ILE A 56 6.98 -6.31 -8.30
N CYS A 57 6.25 -5.76 -9.28
CA CYS A 57 5.50 -6.50 -10.30
C CYS A 57 6.40 -7.34 -11.23
N GLY A 58 7.69 -7.04 -11.32
CA GLY A 58 8.68 -7.90 -11.99
C GLY A 58 8.81 -9.31 -11.40
N LYS A 59 8.18 -9.59 -10.25
CA LYS A 59 8.05 -10.90 -9.62
C LYS A 59 6.56 -11.21 -9.44
N PHE A 60 6.03 -12.18 -10.19
CA PHE A 60 4.64 -12.62 -10.23
C PHE A 60 3.94 -12.76 -8.86
N TYR A 61 3.45 -11.67 -8.24
CA TYR A 61 2.59 -11.69 -7.04
C TYR A 61 1.75 -10.39 -6.98
N LEU A 62 0.42 -10.52 -6.94
CA LEU A 62 -0.62 -9.45 -6.89
C LEU A 62 -1.35 -9.62 -5.52
N VAL A 63 -1.79 -8.64 -4.71
CA VAL A 63 -2.57 -7.39 -4.95
C VAL A 63 -2.37 -6.38 -3.81
N VAL A 64 -2.45 -5.11 -4.21
CA VAL A 64 -2.61 -3.81 -3.54
C VAL A 64 -3.63 -3.78 -2.41
N LEU A 65 -3.28 -3.20 -1.24
CA LEU A 65 -4.23 -2.50 -0.37
C LEU A 65 -3.50 -1.38 0.41
N CYS A 66 -3.86 -0.12 0.16
CA CYS A 66 -4.29 0.80 1.21
C CYS A 66 -4.98 2.09 0.72
N LEU A 67 -6.07 2.41 1.42
CA LEU A 67 -6.49 3.76 1.81
C LEU A 67 -6.15 3.94 3.30
#